data_AF-A0A329BBU4-F1
#
_entry.id   AF-A0A329BBU4-F1
#
_cell.length_a   1.000
_cell.length_b   1.000
_cell.length_c   1.000
_cell.angle_alpha   90.00
_cell.angle_beta   90.00
_cell.angle_gamma   90.00
#
_symmetry.space_group_name_H-M   'P 1'
#
loop_
_entity.id
_entity.type
_entity.pdbx_description
1 polymer ?
#
loop_
_entity_poly.entity_id
_entity_poly.type
_entity_poly.pdbx_seq_one_letter_code
_entity_poly.pdbx_strand_id
1 'polypeptide(L)'
;MRTIKASSTLPGDPFLPNRFIFGDAVDAEGLEEHEYLVHTEEPTFVCRIVVQDLEFKGSDAEGFCSAMLYDEAENVSYYACNDGVTLTDFNFYGNGEPTAGVLQKICDDAIACYWAIDEAYKKREAEPIRRLRVMKRETDESASVAERAASLAAAARGADSDPAAGIQLAVQTQAALNSNDPRIFTEAQLALVEEPQARNTLLSRARELIAFPDVARPDGSFKPYELWAVPLMYTVEHAGEGWYFPGLDGLEAVLREHYHLAPKVQLHVSPALFTHGMLRDSACQTLIHVADALDAGEVFVPEEVDAMRRRYEEERQNYLPRLTLNWIVFAVERGTLQGEHADPQLLLDAMMPVIEQSMNAEIDYGEATIFQPEPLWQSFATGTQEYNVKRLMFCLSYLEKSIGLNAVRAEVEYRPQASAWWLSLLHTRDGESLTSFAWLISPDLAPDRDAALVQLSELLQQFEISMVPPRDLLH
;
A
#
# COMPACT_ATOMS: atom_id res chain seq x y z
N MET A 1 -26.03 28.53 20.82
CA MET A 1 -24.72 29.05 21.28
C MET A 1 -24.90 30.52 21.68
N ARG A 2 -24.25 30.97 22.77
CA ARG A 2 -24.30 32.39 23.19
C ARG A 2 -23.14 33.15 22.55
N THR A 3 -23.41 34.36 22.07
CA THR A 3 -22.41 35.30 21.57
C THR A 3 -21.45 35.73 22.68
N ILE A 4 -20.16 35.80 22.37
CA ILE A 4 -19.12 36.33 23.25
C ILE A 4 -19.43 37.82 23.53
N LYS A 5 -19.41 38.22 24.81
CA LYS A 5 -19.63 39.63 25.19
C LYS A 5 -18.38 40.43 24.87
N ALA A 6 -18.52 41.66 24.38
CA ALA A 6 -17.39 42.56 24.11
C ALA A 6 -16.45 42.81 25.31
N SER A 7 -16.89 42.48 26.53
CA SER A 7 -16.13 42.64 27.78
C SER A 7 -15.57 41.32 28.35
N SER A 8 -15.66 40.20 27.64
CA SER A 8 -15.07 38.95 28.13
C SER A 8 -13.60 38.88 27.74
N THR A 9 -12.72 39.09 28.71
CA THR A 9 -11.34 38.63 28.65
C THR A 9 -11.36 37.11 28.71
N LEU A 10 -11.27 36.45 27.55
CA LEU A 10 -10.93 35.03 27.51
C LEU A 10 -9.51 34.91 28.06
N PRO A 11 -9.28 34.14 29.14
CA PRO A 11 -7.93 33.90 29.62
C PRO A 11 -7.20 33.06 28.57
N GLY A 12 -6.48 33.73 27.66
CA GLY A 12 -5.51 33.10 26.79
C GLY A 12 -4.28 32.68 27.60
N ASP A 13 -3.56 31.70 27.08
CA ASP A 13 -2.29 31.26 27.65
C ASP A 13 -1.32 32.47 27.75
N PRO A 14 -0.63 32.71 28.88
CA PRO A 14 0.30 33.84 29.04
C PRO A 14 1.53 33.78 28.10
N PHE A 15 1.76 32.65 27.43
CA PHE A 15 2.81 32.52 26.45
C PHE A 15 2.36 33.11 25.10
N LEU A 16 3.06 34.15 24.65
CA LEU A 16 2.94 34.60 23.27
C LEU A 16 3.28 33.42 22.33
N PRO A 17 2.59 33.28 21.19
CA PRO A 17 3.01 32.35 20.15
C PRO A 17 4.46 32.64 19.72
N ASN A 18 5.07 31.68 19.01
CA ASN A 18 6.47 31.74 18.58
C ASN A 18 6.86 33.11 17.97
N ARG A 19 8.13 33.51 18.10
CA ARG A 19 8.68 34.81 17.68
C ARG A 19 8.36 35.15 16.22
N PHE A 20 8.37 34.14 15.34
CA PHE A 20 8.00 34.25 13.94
C PHE A 20 6.81 33.34 13.63
N ILE A 21 5.79 33.89 12.97
CA ILE A 21 4.63 33.16 12.47
C ILE A 21 4.51 33.44 10.98
N PHE A 22 4.52 32.38 10.18
CA PHE A 22 4.33 32.43 8.74
C PHE A 22 2.91 31.97 8.40
N GLY A 23 2.27 32.56 7.40
CA GLY A 23 0.96 32.10 6.98
C GLY A 23 0.47 32.69 5.68
N ASP A 24 -0.52 32.01 5.12
CA ASP A 24 -1.20 32.41 3.89
C ASP A 24 -2.51 33.14 4.19
N ALA A 25 -2.97 33.90 3.20
CA ALA A 25 -4.29 34.53 3.21
C ALA A 25 -5.16 33.97 2.08
N VAL A 26 -6.48 33.93 2.32
CA VAL A 26 -7.48 33.55 1.33
C VAL A 26 -8.50 34.67 1.23
N ASP A 27 -8.80 35.10 0.01
CA ASP A 27 -9.81 36.10 -0.30
C ASP A 27 -10.95 35.51 -1.18
N ALA A 28 -11.74 36.38 -1.81
CA ALA A 28 -12.85 35.94 -2.67
C ALA A 28 -12.40 35.33 -4.01
N GLU A 29 -11.15 35.56 -4.42
CA GLU A 29 -10.55 35.09 -5.67
C GLU A 29 -9.69 33.83 -5.44
N GLY A 30 -9.27 33.55 -4.20
CA GLY A 30 -8.63 32.31 -3.82
C GLY A 30 -7.52 32.51 -2.80
N LEU A 31 -6.51 31.64 -2.85
CA LEU A 31 -5.27 31.84 -2.09
C LEU A 31 -4.54 33.06 -2.66
N GLU A 32 -4.13 33.99 -1.79
CA GLU A 32 -3.34 35.13 -2.22
C GLU A 32 -1.96 34.68 -2.74
N GLU A 33 -1.39 35.44 -3.69
CA GLU A 33 -0.05 35.17 -4.25
C GLU A 33 1.10 35.43 -3.26
N HIS A 34 0.80 36.01 -2.09
CA HIS A 34 1.77 36.46 -1.10
C HIS A 34 1.59 35.71 0.21
N GLU A 35 2.72 35.42 0.85
CA GLU A 35 2.75 34.91 2.22
C GLU A 35 2.97 36.07 3.20
N TYR A 36 2.66 35.83 4.47
CA TYR A 36 2.73 36.84 5.52
C TYR A 36 3.64 36.38 6.66
N LEU A 37 4.42 37.32 7.18
CA LEU A 37 5.24 37.15 8.38
C LEU A 37 4.69 38.04 9.50
N VAL A 38 4.43 37.44 10.65
CA VAL A 38 4.16 38.12 11.93
C VAL A 38 5.37 37.95 12.85
N HIS A 39 5.94 39.06 13.29
CA HIS A 39 6.93 39.09 14.37
C HIS A 39 6.23 39.51 15.67
N THR A 40 6.27 38.64 16.68
CA THR A 40 5.47 38.79 17.91
C THR A 40 6.21 39.46 19.08
N GLU A 41 7.51 39.71 18.94
CA GLU A 41 8.34 40.43 19.92
C GLU A 41 8.54 41.89 19.51
N GLU A 42 8.97 42.77 20.42
CA GLU A 42 9.26 44.18 20.10
C GLU A 42 10.51 44.31 19.20
N PRO A 43 10.44 45.00 18.05
CA PRO A 43 9.27 45.68 17.46
C PRO A 43 8.25 44.68 16.89
N THR A 44 6.99 44.77 17.31
CA THR A 44 5.96 43.85 16.79
C THR A 44 5.54 44.32 15.41
N PHE A 45 5.50 43.45 14.41
CA PHE A 45 5.06 43.85 13.07
C PHE A 45 4.43 42.70 12.27
N VAL A 46 3.71 43.08 11.23
CA VAL A 46 3.29 42.20 10.14
C VAL A 46 3.88 42.74 8.84
N CYS A 47 4.38 41.86 7.98
CA CYS A 47 4.87 42.20 6.64
C CYS A 47 4.52 41.08 5.64
N ARG A 48 4.62 41.41 4.35
CA ARG A 48 4.47 40.45 3.26
C ARG A 48 5.81 39.83 2.89
N ILE A 49 5.76 38.58 2.48
CA ILE A 49 6.87 37.81 1.90
C ILE A 49 6.61 37.68 0.41
N VAL A 50 7.60 38.05 -0.39
CA VAL A 50 7.52 38.00 -1.86
C VAL A 50 8.75 37.27 -2.39
N VAL A 51 8.54 36.29 -3.26
CA VAL A 51 9.63 35.61 -3.97
C VAL A 51 10.05 36.50 -5.14
N GLN A 52 11.00 37.38 -4.89
CA GLN A 52 11.51 38.35 -5.86
C GLN A 52 12.94 38.76 -5.50
N ASP A 53 13.80 38.79 -6.51
CA ASP A 53 15.14 39.35 -6.43
C ASP A 53 15.09 40.88 -6.53
N LEU A 54 15.66 41.56 -5.53
CA LEU A 54 15.92 43.00 -5.57
C LEU A 54 17.42 43.25 -5.60
N GLU A 55 17.87 44.20 -6.44
CA GLU A 55 19.28 44.59 -6.48
C GLU A 55 19.66 45.41 -5.24
N PHE A 56 20.72 45.01 -4.54
CA PHE A 56 21.30 45.76 -3.43
C PHE A 56 22.81 45.57 -3.38
N LYS A 57 23.50 46.40 -2.59
CA LYS A 57 24.94 46.32 -2.45
C LYS A 57 25.35 45.03 -1.75
N GLY A 58 25.86 44.07 -2.52
CA GLY A 58 26.24 42.73 -2.04
C GLY A 58 25.31 41.61 -2.51
N SER A 59 24.33 41.90 -3.38
CA SER A 59 23.46 40.89 -3.99
C SER A 59 24.24 39.77 -4.69
N ASP A 60 25.38 40.10 -5.32
CA ASP A 60 26.21 39.16 -6.07
C ASP A 60 27.27 38.44 -5.20
N ALA A 61 27.19 38.56 -3.88
CA ALA A 61 28.16 37.92 -2.98
C ALA A 61 27.97 36.40 -2.91
N GLU A 62 29.06 35.64 -2.79
CA GLU A 62 29.04 34.17 -2.66
C GLU A 62 28.44 33.67 -1.33
N GLY A 63 28.17 34.55 -0.37
CA GLY A 63 27.57 34.20 0.93
C GLY A 63 26.34 35.05 1.23
N PHE A 64 25.54 34.63 2.22
CA PHE A 64 24.31 35.33 2.61
C PHE A 64 24.57 36.81 2.89
N CYS A 65 23.86 37.67 2.18
CA CYS A 65 23.91 39.12 2.31
C CYS A 65 22.48 39.67 2.24
N SER A 66 22.23 40.72 3.03
CA SER A 66 20.93 41.39 3.05
C SER A 66 21.08 42.91 3.17
N ALA A 67 20.01 43.63 2.89
CA ALA A 67 19.92 45.07 3.09
C ALA A 67 18.49 45.52 3.35
N MET A 68 18.34 46.59 4.16
CA MET A 68 17.12 47.39 4.17
C MET A 68 17.21 48.47 3.10
N LEU A 69 16.22 48.50 2.23
CA LEU A 69 16.04 49.48 1.16
C LEU A 69 14.82 50.33 1.47
N TYR A 70 14.81 51.56 0.97
CA TYR A 70 13.67 52.46 1.06
C TYR A 70 13.41 53.05 -0.31
N ASP A 71 12.20 52.83 -0.81
CA ASP A 71 11.73 53.44 -2.05
C ASP A 71 11.03 54.76 -1.73
N GLU A 72 11.64 55.87 -2.11
CA GLU A 72 11.08 57.21 -1.92
C GLU A 72 9.83 57.47 -2.75
N ALA A 73 9.66 56.80 -3.90
CA ALA A 73 8.53 57.01 -4.80
C ALA A 73 7.25 56.37 -4.26
N GLU A 74 7.37 55.14 -3.73
CA GLU A 74 6.25 54.39 -3.16
C GLU A 74 6.11 54.61 -1.64
N ASN A 75 7.12 55.22 -1.00
CA ASN A 75 7.22 55.39 0.44
C ASN A 75 7.12 54.05 1.21
N VAL A 76 7.79 53.02 0.69
CA VAL A 76 7.81 51.66 1.24
C VAL A 76 9.24 51.24 1.58
N SER A 77 9.39 50.54 2.71
CA SER A 77 10.65 49.91 3.09
C SER A 77 10.65 48.45 2.66
N TYR A 78 11.76 48.01 2.07
CA TYR A 78 11.99 46.62 1.65
C TYR A 78 13.15 46.04 2.43
N TYR A 79 13.01 44.80 2.85
CA TYR A 79 14.16 43.95 3.16
C TYR A 79 14.44 43.10 1.93
N ALA A 80 15.69 43.07 1.48
CA ALA A 80 16.15 42.23 0.39
C ALA A 80 17.31 41.33 0.85
N CYS A 81 17.33 40.07 0.42
CA CYS A 81 18.48 39.18 0.55
C CYS A 81 18.79 38.47 -0.77
N ASN A 82 20.00 37.91 -0.89
CA ASN A 82 20.43 37.18 -2.08
C ASN A 82 19.92 35.73 -2.15
N ASP A 83 18.93 35.38 -1.33
CA ASP A 83 18.22 34.09 -1.36
C ASP A 83 16.90 34.16 -2.16
N GLY A 84 16.63 35.26 -2.88
CA GLY A 84 15.44 35.41 -3.72
C GLY A 84 14.14 35.70 -2.98
N VAL A 85 14.23 36.16 -1.73
CA VAL A 85 13.08 36.55 -0.91
C VAL A 85 13.18 38.01 -0.49
N THR A 86 12.06 38.71 -0.61
CA THR A 86 11.90 40.11 -0.22
C THR A 86 10.79 40.22 0.82
N LEU A 87 11.00 41.03 1.86
CA LEU A 87 9.95 41.40 2.81
C LEU A 87 9.54 42.86 2.59
N THR A 88 8.24 43.13 2.53
CA THR A 88 7.68 44.45 2.24
C THR A 88 6.42 44.74 3.07
N ASP A 89 5.91 45.97 3.01
CA ASP A 89 4.66 46.37 3.67
C ASP A 89 4.68 46.18 5.19
N PHE A 90 5.78 46.59 5.83
CA PHE A 90 5.94 46.52 7.28
C PHE A 90 4.91 47.40 8.00
N ASN A 91 4.05 46.75 8.79
CA ASN A 91 3.09 47.39 9.67
C ASN A 91 3.49 47.15 11.13
N PHE A 92 4.01 48.18 11.79
CA PHE A 92 4.46 48.10 13.19
C PHE A 92 3.32 48.33 14.19
N TYR A 93 3.32 47.56 15.26
CA TYR A 93 2.42 47.65 16.39
C TYR A 93 3.25 47.86 17.66
N GLY A 94 3.02 48.94 18.41
CA GLY A 94 3.75 49.20 19.67
C GLY A 94 4.47 50.56 19.73
N ASN A 95 5.37 50.71 20.69
CA ASN A 95 6.05 51.98 20.98
C ASN A 95 7.42 52.08 20.30
N GLY A 96 7.43 52.57 19.06
CA GLY A 96 8.61 53.07 18.35
C GLY A 96 9.01 52.22 17.14
N GLU A 97 9.27 52.89 16.01
CA GLU A 97 9.80 52.26 14.80
C GLU A 97 11.26 51.80 15.01
N PRO A 98 11.63 50.59 14.57
CA PRO A 98 13.00 50.12 14.70
C PRO A 98 13.95 50.85 13.76
N THR A 99 15.23 50.91 14.15
CA THR A 99 16.28 51.33 13.22
C THR A 99 16.48 50.28 12.12
N ALA A 100 16.90 50.72 10.93
CA ALA A 100 17.14 49.83 9.78
C ALA A 100 18.04 48.62 10.12
N GLY A 101 19.11 48.81 10.90
CA GLY A 101 20.00 47.71 11.27
C GLY A 101 19.39 46.71 12.26
N VAL A 102 18.48 47.16 13.14
CA VAL A 102 17.75 46.26 14.04
C VAL A 102 16.71 45.46 13.25
N LEU A 103 15.97 46.12 12.36
CA LEU A 103 14.99 45.47 11.51
C LEU A 103 15.66 44.45 10.57
N GLN A 104 16.77 44.82 9.93
CA GLN A 104 17.55 43.93 9.08
C GLN A 104 17.91 42.62 9.79
N LYS A 105 18.44 42.72 11.02
CA LYS A 105 18.82 41.54 11.79
C LYS A 105 17.63 40.64 12.13
N ILE A 106 16.48 41.23 12.44
CA ILE A 106 15.25 40.47 12.71
C ILE A 106 14.78 39.75 11.44
N CYS A 107 14.87 40.42 10.29
CA CYS A 107 14.54 39.83 8.99
C CYS A 107 15.52 38.72 8.60
N ASP A 108 16.83 38.86 8.85
CA ASP A 108 17.83 37.80 8.64
C ASP A 108 17.47 36.53 9.44
N ASP A 109 17.15 36.70 10.74
CA ASP A 109 16.68 35.61 11.61
C ASP A 109 15.39 34.98 11.06
N ALA A 110 14.45 35.79 10.57
CA ALA A 110 13.17 35.33 10.06
C ALA A 110 13.34 34.49 8.79
N ILE A 111 14.18 34.92 7.84
CA ILE A 111 14.45 34.17 6.60
C ILE A 111 15.14 32.84 6.89
N ALA A 112 16.06 32.81 7.86
CA ALA A 112 16.65 31.55 8.30
C ALA A 112 15.60 30.57 8.86
N CYS A 113 14.63 31.07 9.63
CA CYS A 113 13.49 30.27 10.11
C CYS A 113 12.57 29.83 8.98
N TYR A 114 12.30 30.71 8.01
CA TYR A 114 11.47 30.43 6.83
C TYR A 114 12.03 29.25 6.03
N TRP A 115 13.33 29.28 5.71
CA TRP A 115 13.98 28.17 4.99
C TRP A 115 14.09 26.89 5.80
N ALA A 116 14.29 26.98 7.13
CA ALA A 116 14.28 25.81 7.98
C ALA A 116 12.91 25.11 8.00
N ILE A 117 11.83 25.88 7.90
CA ILE A 117 10.46 25.37 7.78
C ILE A 117 10.23 24.72 6.41
N ASP A 118 10.63 25.38 5.32
CA ASP A 118 10.58 24.80 3.96
C ASP A 118 11.36 23.49 3.85
N GLU A 119 12.58 23.43 4.39
CA GLU A 119 13.35 22.18 4.48
C GLU A 119 12.63 21.11 5.31
N ALA A 120 11.98 21.49 6.42
CA ALA A 120 11.24 20.56 7.25
C ALA A 120 9.99 20.03 6.55
N TYR A 121 9.28 20.86 5.77
CA TYR A 121 8.17 20.43 4.94
C TYR A 121 8.63 19.51 3.82
N LYS A 122 9.70 19.85 3.09
CA LYS A 122 10.30 18.97 2.07
C LYS A 122 10.75 17.64 2.65
N LYS A 123 11.33 17.62 3.85
CA LYS A 123 11.69 16.39 4.56
C LYS A 123 10.46 15.58 4.99
N ARG A 124 9.39 16.25 5.42
CA ARG A 124 8.13 15.63 5.83
C ARG A 124 7.33 15.06 4.65
N GLU A 125 7.38 15.72 3.49
CA GLU A 125 6.84 15.20 2.22
C GLU A 125 7.68 14.02 1.69
N ALA A 126 8.97 13.96 2.04
CA ALA A 126 9.86 12.85 1.68
C ALA A 126 9.83 11.66 2.66
N GLU A 127 9.28 11.80 3.86
CA GLU A 127 9.10 10.69 4.81
C GLU A 127 7.82 9.89 4.47
N PRO A 128 7.88 8.54 4.46
CA PRO A 128 6.69 7.74 4.18
C PRO A 128 5.61 8.02 5.23
N ILE A 129 4.44 8.46 4.75
CA ILE A 129 3.26 8.91 5.51
C ILE A 129 2.79 7.87 6.56
N ARG A 130 3.21 6.61 6.43
CA ARG A 130 2.79 5.50 7.29
C ARG A 130 3.98 4.77 7.91
N ARG A 131 3.89 4.50 9.21
CA ARG A 131 4.89 3.71 9.94
C ARG A 131 4.88 2.27 9.43
N LEU A 132 6.06 1.70 9.15
CA LEU A 132 6.18 0.30 8.73
C LEU A 132 6.02 -0.64 9.92
N ARG A 133 5.16 -1.65 9.79
CA ARG A 133 4.96 -2.72 10.76
C ARG A 133 5.49 -4.03 10.20
N VAL A 134 6.71 -4.38 10.60
CA VAL A 134 7.34 -5.66 10.27
C VAL A 134 6.91 -6.72 11.29
N MET A 135 6.16 -7.74 10.87
CA MET A 135 5.75 -8.82 11.76
C MET A 135 6.86 -9.86 11.91
N LYS A 136 7.37 -10.02 13.14
CA LYS A 136 8.33 -11.08 13.47
C LYS A 136 7.58 -12.34 13.86
N ARG A 137 7.77 -13.43 13.11
CA ARG A 137 7.19 -14.74 13.45
C ARG A 137 7.56 -15.10 14.89
N GLU A 138 6.55 -15.35 15.72
CA GLU A 138 6.80 -15.83 17.07
C GLU A 138 7.14 -17.32 17.01
N THR A 139 8.18 -17.71 17.74
CA THR A 139 8.55 -19.13 17.90
C THR A 139 8.14 -19.58 19.28
N ASP A 140 6.85 -19.87 19.45
CA ASP A 140 6.36 -20.54 20.66
C ASP A 140 7.04 -21.92 20.81
N GLU A 141 7.16 -22.39 22.05
CA GLU A 141 7.62 -23.75 22.34
C GLU A 141 6.68 -24.78 21.71
N SER A 142 7.22 -25.84 21.08
CA SER A 142 6.43 -26.83 20.33
C SER A 142 5.29 -27.49 21.13
N ALA A 143 5.44 -27.63 22.45
CA ALA A 143 4.40 -28.18 23.31
C ALA A 143 3.18 -27.26 23.44
N SER A 144 3.40 -25.94 23.53
CA SER A 144 2.35 -24.92 23.56
C SER A 144 1.59 -24.87 22.22
N VAL A 145 2.32 -24.96 21.11
CA VAL A 145 1.73 -25.01 19.76
C VAL A 145 0.79 -26.20 19.61
N ALA A 146 1.25 -27.40 19.97
CA ALA A 146 0.47 -28.62 19.85
C ALA A 146 -0.82 -28.59 20.72
N GLU A 147 -0.74 -28.06 21.94
CA GLU A 147 -1.91 -27.90 22.82
C GLU A 147 -2.92 -26.91 22.23
N ARG A 148 -2.45 -25.75 21.77
CA ARG A 148 -3.31 -24.73 21.13
C ARG A 148 -3.93 -25.25 19.83
N ALA A 149 -3.18 -25.96 19.02
CA ALA A 149 -3.66 -26.60 17.79
C ALA A 149 -4.72 -27.67 18.08
N ALA A 150 -4.49 -28.52 19.08
CA ALA A 150 -5.45 -29.54 19.51
C ALA A 150 -6.74 -28.92 20.06
N SER A 151 -6.63 -27.83 20.84
CA SER A 151 -7.78 -27.08 21.35
C SER A 151 -8.62 -26.49 20.21
N LEU A 152 -7.96 -25.86 19.23
CA LEU A 152 -8.60 -25.30 18.04
C LEU A 152 -9.30 -26.38 17.21
N ALA A 153 -8.65 -27.52 17.00
CA ALA A 153 -9.25 -28.65 16.30
C ALA A 153 -10.47 -29.21 17.05
N ALA A 154 -10.42 -29.28 18.38
CA ALA A 154 -11.55 -29.70 19.20
C ALA A 154 -12.72 -28.69 19.12
N ALA A 155 -12.45 -27.38 19.10
CA ALA A 155 -13.48 -26.37 18.90
C ALA A 155 -14.13 -26.46 17.52
N ALA A 156 -13.36 -26.81 16.48
CA ALA A 156 -13.88 -27.02 15.14
C ALA A 156 -14.86 -28.21 15.09
N ARG A 157 -14.49 -29.35 15.71
CA ARG A 157 -15.38 -30.50 15.87
C ARG A 157 -16.64 -30.14 16.65
N GLY A 158 -16.49 -29.38 17.73
CA GLY A 158 -17.60 -28.90 18.54
C GLY A 158 -18.59 -28.07 17.72
N ALA A 159 -18.09 -27.09 16.96
CA ALA A 159 -18.90 -26.22 16.11
C ALA A 159 -19.60 -26.95 14.96
N ASP A 160 -18.98 -28.01 14.42
CA ASP A 160 -19.60 -28.90 13.43
C ASP A 160 -20.81 -29.65 14.02
N SER A 161 -20.70 -30.09 15.28
CA SER A 161 -21.77 -30.81 15.98
C SER A 161 -22.87 -29.91 16.57
N ASP A 162 -22.52 -28.67 16.95
CA ASP A 162 -23.41 -27.70 17.60
C ASP A 162 -23.11 -26.28 17.09
N PRO A 163 -24.03 -25.65 16.34
CA PRO A 163 -23.87 -24.27 15.88
C PRO A 163 -23.61 -23.25 17.00
N ALA A 164 -24.08 -23.50 18.23
CA ALA A 164 -23.83 -22.60 19.37
C ALA A 164 -22.35 -22.57 19.78
N ALA A 165 -21.58 -23.63 19.50
CA ALA A 165 -20.14 -23.66 19.70
C ALA A 165 -19.36 -22.85 18.63
N GLY A 166 -20.04 -22.33 17.60
CA GLY A 166 -19.44 -21.50 16.56
C GLY A 166 -18.76 -20.22 17.07
N ILE A 167 -19.29 -19.61 18.15
CA ILE A 167 -18.67 -18.43 18.78
C ILE A 167 -17.30 -18.78 19.37
N GLN A 168 -17.20 -19.92 20.06
CA GLN A 168 -15.94 -20.37 20.63
C GLN A 168 -14.91 -20.65 19.52
N LEU A 169 -15.33 -21.30 18.44
CA LEU A 169 -14.47 -21.52 17.27
C LEU A 169 -13.98 -20.18 16.69
N ALA A 170 -14.86 -19.19 16.54
CA ALA A 170 -14.47 -17.87 16.03
C ALA A 170 -13.40 -17.21 16.90
N VAL A 171 -13.59 -17.20 18.23
CA VAL A 171 -12.61 -16.62 19.17
C VAL A 171 -11.27 -17.36 19.11
N GLN A 172 -11.28 -18.69 19.11
CA GLN A 172 -10.04 -19.48 19.07
C GLN A 172 -9.32 -19.34 17.72
N THR A 173 -10.06 -19.28 16.62
CA THR A 173 -9.49 -19.06 15.28
C THR A 173 -8.83 -17.67 15.21
N GLN A 174 -9.51 -16.64 15.70
CA GLN A 174 -8.97 -15.28 15.77
C GLN A 174 -7.69 -15.22 16.62
N ALA A 175 -7.67 -15.92 17.76
CA ALA A 175 -6.50 -15.98 18.62
C ALA A 175 -5.33 -16.73 17.97
N ALA A 176 -5.59 -17.81 17.23
CA ALA A 176 -4.57 -18.57 16.51
C ALA A 176 -3.94 -17.75 15.36
N LEU A 177 -4.77 -17.06 14.58
CA LEU A 177 -4.31 -16.21 13.48
C LEU A 177 -3.50 -15.02 14.00
N ASN A 178 -3.92 -14.41 15.12
CA ASN A 178 -3.21 -13.23 15.67
C ASN A 178 -1.92 -13.54 16.42
N SER A 179 -1.69 -14.78 16.86
CA SER A 179 -0.43 -15.12 17.57
C SER A 179 0.81 -15.13 16.69
N ASN A 180 0.68 -14.88 15.38
CA ASN A 180 1.79 -14.81 14.43
C ASN A 180 2.72 -16.06 14.43
N ASP A 181 2.21 -17.19 14.95
CA ASP A 181 2.79 -18.52 14.82
C ASP A 181 1.88 -19.35 13.89
N PRO A 182 2.25 -19.46 12.60
CA PRO A 182 1.39 -20.11 11.59
C PRO A 182 1.18 -21.61 11.87
N ARG A 183 2.02 -22.23 12.71
CA ARG A 183 1.94 -23.66 13.02
C ARG A 183 0.65 -24.02 13.72
N ILE A 184 0.11 -23.15 14.57
CA ILE A 184 -1.09 -23.46 15.38
C ILE A 184 -2.29 -23.76 14.48
N PHE A 185 -2.56 -22.87 13.52
CA PHE A 185 -3.67 -23.05 12.59
C PHE A 185 -3.42 -24.22 11.63
N THR A 186 -2.20 -24.31 11.08
CA THR A 186 -1.83 -25.38 10.14
C THR A 186 -1.90 -26.76 10.79
N GLU A 187 -1.38 -26.94 12.00
CA GLU A 187 -1.45 -28.22 12.72
C GLU A 187 -2.89 -28.59 13.08
N ALA A 188 -3.72 -27.62 13.48
CA ALA A 188 -5.14 -27.85 13.75
C ALA A 188 -5.88 -28.32 12.49
N GLN A 189 -5.61 -27.71 11.34
CA GLN A 189 -6.17 -28.11 10.05
C GLN A 189 -5.72 -29.53 9.65
N LEU A 190 -4.43 -29.85 9.85
CA LEU A 190 -3.88 -31.18 9.54
C LEU A 190 -4.46 -32.26 10.46
N ALA A 191 -4.72 -31.95 11.73
CA ALA A 191 -5.36 -32.86 12.68
C ALA A 191 -6.82 -33.21 12.31
N LEU A 192 -7.43 -32.47 11.38
CA LEU A 192 -8.80 -32.67 10.90
C LEU A 192 -8.87 -33.27 9.49
N VAL A 193 -7.77 -33.82 8.96
CA VAL A 193 -7.74 -34.40 7.59
C VAL A 193 -8.78 -35.51 7.39
N GLU A 194 -8.96 -36.37 8.39
CA GLU A 194 -9.96 -37.45 8.37
C GLU A 194 -11.39 -36.97 8.71
N GLU A 195 -11.56 -35.68 8.99
CA GLU A 195 -12.81 -35.04 9.44
C GLU A 195 -13.15 -33.83 8.55
N PRO A 196 -13.49 -34.04 7.26
CA PRO A 196 -13.55 -32.97 6.26
C PRO A 196 -14.58 -31.89 6.58
N GLN A 197 -15.68 -32.22 7.27
CA GLN A 197 -16.70 -31.24 7.68
C GLN A 197 -16.15 -30.26 8.72
N ALA A 198 -15.60 -30.78 9.83
CA ALA A 198 -14.94 -29.96 10.85
C ALA A 198 -13.77 -29.14 10.28
N ARG A 199 -12.96 -29.73 9.39
CA ARG A 199 -11.87 -29.01 8.68
C ARG A 199 -12.42 -27.86 7.84
N ASN A 200 -13.50 -28.08 7.09
CA ASN A 200 -14.12 -27.04 6.28
C ASN A 200 -14.73 -25.93 7.14
N THR A 201 -15.33 -26.27 8.28
CA THR A 201 -15.86 -25.31 9.26
C THR A 201 -14.75 -24.42 9.82
N LEU A 202 -13.59 -24.99 10.20
CA LEU A 202 -12.40 -24.23 10.62
C LEU A 202 -11.89 -23.30 9.52
N LEU A 203 -11.73 -23.82 8.30
CA LEU A 203 -11.23 -23.05 7.16
C LEU A 203 -12.17 -21.91 6.78
N SER A 204 -13.47 -22.17 6.76
CA SER A 204 -14.47 -21.15 6.41
C SER A 204 -14.48 -20.04 7.46
N ARG A 205 -14.38 -20.39 8.75
CA ARG A 205 -14.27 -19.39 9.82
C ARG A 205 -13.01 -18.54 9.69
N ALA A 206 -11.87 -19.13 9.37
CA ALA A 206 -10.63 -18.39 9.17
C ALA A 206 -10.68 -17.49 7.93
N ARG A 207 -11.24 -17.97 6.80
CA ARG A 207 -11.48 -17.16 5.60
C ARG A 207 -12.37 -15.96 5.90
N GLU A 208 -13.43 -16.16 6.68
CA GLU A 208 -14.33 -15.08 7.13
C GLU A 208 -13.60 -14.05 8.00
N LEU A 209 -12.82 -14.48 8.99
CA LEU A 209 -12.11 -13.55 9.89
C LEU A 209 -11.05 -12.72 9.16
N ILE A 210 -10.37 -13.30 8.17
CA ILE A 210 -9.41 -12.59 7.33
C ILE A 210 -10.12 -11.63 6.38
N ALA A 211 -11.18 -12.07 5.70
CA ALA A 211 -11.90 -11.23 4.73
C ALA A 211 -12.73 -10.11 5.40
N PHE A 212 -13.22 -10.33 6.61
CA PHE A 212 -14.09 -9.41 7.34
C PHE A 212 -13.53 -9.09 8.73
N PRO A 213 -12.37 -8.43 8.83
CA PRO A 213 -11.75 -8.17 10.11
C PRO A 213 -12.56 -7.13 10.91
N ASP A 214 -12.69 -7.37 12.21
CA ASP A 214 -13.21 -6.39 13.17
C ASP A 214 -12.03 -5.78 13.93
N VAL A 215 -11.66 -4.54 13.58
CA VAL A 215 -10.51 -3.84 14.16
C VAL A 215 -10.91 -3.20 15.48
N ALA A 216 -10.20 -3.55 16.55
CA ALA A 216 -10.40 -2.97 17.88
C ALA A 216 -9.46 -1.78 18.07
N ARG A 217 -10.02 -0.59 18.28
CA ARG A 217 -9.25 0.64 18.47
C ARG A 217 -8.91 0.87 19.95
N PRO A 218 -7.85 1.64 20.27
CA PRO A 218 -7.46 1.96 21.64
C PRO A 218 -8.54 2.67 22.47
N ASP A 219 -9.49 3.35 21.80
CA ASP A 219 -10.64 4.01 22.43
C ASP A 219 -11.77 3.04 22.81
N GLY A 220 -11.59 1.74 22.56
CA GLY A 220 -12.58 0.68 22.82
C GLY A 220 -13.67 0.56 21.75
N SER A 221 -13.60 1.35 20.68
CA SER A 221 -14.49 1.18 19.53
C SER A 221 -14.04 0.02 18.64
N PHE A 222 -15.00 -0.57 17.93
CA PHE A 222 -14.75 -1.58 16.92
C PHE A 222 -15.12 -1.03 15.55
N LYS A 223 -14.26 -1.28 14.57
CA LYS A 223 -14.47 -0.91 13.17
C LYS A 223 -14.53 -2.15 12.30
N PRO A 224 -15.71 -2.47 11.72
CA PRO A 224 -15.85 -3.60 10.82
C PRO A 224 -15.33 -3.23 9.45
N TYR A 225 -14.31 -3.95 9.00
CA TYR A 225 -13.75 -3.84 7.67
C TYR A 225 -14.13 -5.05 6.81
N GLU A 226 -13.90 -4.88 5.52
CA GLU A 226 -13.88 -5.90 4.50
C GLU A 226 -12.60 -5.72 3.67
N LEU A 227 -11.88 -6.81 3.43
CA LEU A 227 -10.68 -6.83 2.60
C LEU A 227 -11.05 -7.11 1.15
N TRP A 228 -10.53 -6.25 0.28
CA TRP A 228 -10.64 -6.35 -1.16
C TRP A 228 -9.23 -6.33 -1.75
N ALA A 229 -9.11 -6.79 -3.00
CA ALA A 229 -7.84 -6.78 -3.68
C ALA A 229 -7.99 -6.52 -5.18
N VAL A 230 -6.97 -5.87 -5.73
CA VAL A 230 -6.81 -5.59 -7.16
C VAL A 230 -5.69 -6.49 -7.69
N PRO A 231 -5.98 -7.47 -8.56
CA PRO A 231 -4.94 -8.21 -9.23
C PRO A 231 -4.15 -7.28 -10.16
N LEU A 232 -2.83 -7.36 -10.07
CA LEU A 232 -1.89 -6.59 -10.87
C LEU A 232 -0.88 -7.56 -11.49
N MET A 233 -0.79 -7.54 -12.81
CA MET A 233 0.22 -8.28 -13.57
C MET A 233 1.14 -7.33 -14.28
N TYR A 234 2.43 -7.65 -14.32
CA TYR A 234 3.36 -6.89 -15.14
C TYR A 234 4.55 -7.73 -15.56
N THR A 235 5.19 -7.34 -16.65
CA THR A 235 6.43 -7.98 -17.11
C THR A 235 7.64 -7.27 -16.52
N VAL A 236 8.67 -8.04 -16.15
CA VAL A 236 10.01 -7.51 -15.83
C VAL A 236 11.04 -8.27 -16.64
N GLU A 237 12.17 -7.62 -16.94
CA GLU A 237 13.29 -8.24 -17.67
C GLU A 237 14.40 -8.74 -16.75
N HIS A 238 14.20 -8.65 -15.44
CA HIS A 238 15.22 -8.95 -14.44
C HIS A 238 14.73 -9.76 -13.24
N ALA A 239 15.67 -10.29 -12.47
CA ALA A 239 15.38 -11.12 -11.31
C ALA A 239 14.95 -10.34 -10.06
N GLY A 240 15.22 -9.02 -9.98
CA GLY A 240 14.85 -8.20 -8.82
C GLY A 240 13.35 -8.14 -8.54
N GLU A 241 12.99 -8.27 -7.26
CA GLU A 241 11.62 -8.22 -6.77
C GLU A 241 11.40 -6.96 -5.91
N GLY A 242 10.59 -6.03 -6.42
CA GLY A 242 10.08 -4.89 -5.66
C GLY A 242 8.62 -5.11 -5.27
N TRP A 243 8.29 -4.91 -3.99
CA TRP A 243 6.95 -5.16 -3.46
C TRP A 243 6.39 -4.02 -2.61
N TYR A 244 7.11 -2.92 -2.39
CA TYR A 244 6.64 -1.76 -1.64
C TYR A 244 6.69 -0.51 -2.51
N PHE A 245 5.55 0.16 -2.65
CA PHE A 245 5.34 1.31 -3.53
C PHE A 245 4.52 2.35 -2.77
N PRO A 246 5.15 3.34 -2.12
CA PRO A 246 4.48 4.32 -1.27
C PRO A 246 3.28 4.98 -1.96
N GLY A 247 3.44 5.39 -3.22
CA GLY A 247 2.40 6.12 -3.97
C GLY A 247 1.13 5.34 -4.29
N LEU A 248 1.08 4.02 -4.04
CA LEU A 248 -0.14 3.24 -4.24
C LEU A 248 -1.26 3.64 -3.27
N ASP A 249 -0.95 4.30 -2.15
CA ASP A 249 -1.99 4.88 -1.29
C ASP A 249 -2.80 5.99 -1.98
N GLY A 250 -2.27 6.59 -3.06
CA GLY A 250 -3.01 7.49 -3.95
C GLY A 250 -4.25 6.86 -4.59
N LEU A 251 -4.34 5.52 -4.65
CA LEU A 251 -5.53 4.81 -5.12
C LEU A 251 -6.74 5.03 -4.22
N GLU A 252 -6.56 5.44 -2.95
CA GLU A 252 -7.67 5.71 -2.04
C GLU A 252 -8.61 6.79 -2.59
N ALA A 253 -8.05 7.84 -3.22
CA ALA A 253 -8.83 8.90 -3.82
C ALA A 253 -9.64 8.41 -5.04
N VAL A 254 -8.99 7.64 -5.92
CA VAL A 254 -9.61 7.07 -7.12
C VAL A 254 -10.75 6.12 -6.74
N LEU A 255 -10.50 5.19 -5.82
CA LEU A 255 -11.52 4.25 -5.33
C LEU A 255 -12.69 5.00 -4.68
N ARG A 256 -12.40 6.02 -3.86
CA ARG A 256 -13.44 6.84 -3.21
C ARG A 256 -14.32 7.56 -4.21
N GLU A 257 -13.74 8.15 -5.24
CA GLU A 257 -14.46 8.87 -6.28
C GLU A 257 -15.37 7.93 -7.09
N HIS A 258 -14.81 6.84 -7.62
CA HIS A 258 -15.50 5.93 -8.53
C HIS A 258 -16.54 5.04 -7.84
N TYR A 259 -16.33 4.68 -6.57
CA TYR A 259 -17.34 4.00 -5.76
C TYR A 259 -18.30 4.98 -5.05
N HIS A 260 -18.16 6.30 -5.28
CA HIS A 260 -18.98 7.34 -4.70
C HIS A 260 -19.07 7.26 -3.16
N LEU A 261 -17.95 6.95 -2.51
CA LEU A 261 -17.91 6.73 -1.07
C LEU A 261 -18.03 8.07 -0.32
N ALA A 262 -18.89 8.11 0.69
CA ALA A 262 -19.03 9.31 1.52
C ALA A 262 -17.69 9.65 2.23
N PRO A 263 -17.37 10.93 2.47
CA PRO A 263 -16.09 11.34 3.07
C PRO A 263 -15.77 10.69 4.42
N LYS A 264 -16.79 10.28 5.17
CA LYS A 264 -16.66 9.62 6.49
C LYS A 264 -16.28 8.14 6.41
N VAL A 265 -16.49 7.50 5.26
CA VAL A 265 -16.22 6.06 5.06
C VAL A 265 -14.72 5.86 5.06
N GLN A 266 -14.23 5.00 5.95
CA GLN A 266 -12.84 4.59 5.95
C GLN A 266 -12.55 3.65 4.78
N LEU A 267 -11.51 3.99 4.03
CA LEU A 267 -10.94 3.18 2.96
C LEU A 267 -9.44 3.39 3.01
N HIS A 268 -8.69 2.30 3.08
CA HIS A 268 -7.24 2.32 3.19
C HIS A 268 -6.61 1.34 2.21
N VAL A 269 -5.69 1.81 1.37
CA VAL A 269 -4.95 0.97 0.41
C VAL A 269 -3.60 0.61 1.00
N SER A 270 -3.18 -0.66 0.84
CA SER A 270 -1.84 -1.10 1.17
C SER A 270 -0.84 -0.62 0.11
N PRO A 271 0.20 0.14 0.49
CA PRO A 271 1.31 0.43 -0.41
C PRO A 271 2.24 -0.77 -0.63
N ALA A 272 2.05 -1.88 0.10
CA ALA A 272 2.72 -3.14 -0.17
C ALA A 272 1.88 -4.02 -1.13
N LEU A 273 2.51 -4.49 -2.20
CA LEU A 273 2.03 -5.56 -3.05
C LEU A 273 2.22 -6.91 -2.36
N PHE A 274 1.18 -7.73 -2.40
CA PHE A 274 1.25 -9.10 -1.93
C PHE A 274 1.59 -9.99 -3.12
N THR A 275 2.80 -10.57 -3.13
CA THR A 275 3.22 -11.50 -4.19
C THR A 275 2.58 -12.87 -3.98
N HIS A 276 2.44 -13.66 -5.05
CA HIS A 276 2.00 -15.06 -4.92
C HIS A 276 2.86 -15.87 -3.93
N GLY A 277 4.17 -15.68 -3.97
CA GLY A 277 5.12 -16.32 -3.05
C GLY A 277 4.87 -15.92 -1.59
N MET A 278 4.67 -14.63 -1.31
CA MET A 278 4.39 -14.15 0.04
C MET A 278 3.10 -14.75 0.62
N LEU A 279 2.03 -14.76 -0.18
CA LEU A 279 0.74 -15.31 0.23
C LEU A 279 0.81 -16.83 0.44
N ARG A 280 1.56 -17.54 -0.41
CA ARG A 280 1.83 -18.97 -0.24
C ARG A 280 2.61 -19.25 1.04
N ASP A 281 3.69 -18.51 1.29
CA ASP A 281 4.63 -18.77 2.39
C ASP A 281 4.03 -18.47 3.78
N SER A 282 2.95 -17.68 3.83
CA SER A 282 2.14 -17.47 5.04
C SER A 282 0.82 -18.24 5.05
N ALA A 283 0.53 -19.03 4.01
CA ALA A 283 -0.80 -19.60 3.75
C ALA A 283 -1.93 -18.56 3.91
N CYS A 284 -1.68 -17.32 3.45
CA CYS A 284 -2.54 -16.16 3.61
C CYS A 284 -2.87 -15.73 5.05
N GLN A 285 -2.35 -16.41 6.08
CA GLN A 285 -2.70 -16.14 7.49
C GLN A 285 -2.32 -14.73 7.92
N THR A 286 -1.23 -14.18 7.37
CA THR A 286 -0.73 -12.83 7.68
C THR A 286 -1.68 -11.72 7.28
N LEU A 287 -2.63 -11.97 6.35
CA LEU A 287 -3.61 -10.98 5.92
C LEU A 287 -4.53 -10.53 7.06
N ILE A 288 -4.65 -11.32 8.14
CA ILE A 288 -5.42 -10.97 9.33
C ILE A 288 -4.96 -9.64 9.96
N HIS A 289 -3.70 -9.25 9.76
CA HIS A 289 -3.10 -8.05 10.33
C HIS A 289 -3.23 -6.81 9.45
N VAL A 290 -3.64 -6.96 8.18
CA VAL A 290 -3.60 -5.88 7.19
C VAL A 290 -4.56 -4.76 7.58
N ALA A 291 -5.81 -5.07 7.90
CA ALA A 291 -6.78 -4.04 8.28
C ALA A 291 -6.40 -3.29 9.56
N ASP A 292 -5.88 -4.00 10.56
CA ASP A 292 -5.41 -3.41 11.83
C ASP A 292 -4.24 -2.43 11.60
N ALA A 293 -3.26 -2.83 10.78
CA ALA A 293 -2.15 -1.95 10.42
C ALA A 293 -2.63 -0.72 9.64
N LEU A 294 -3.49 -0.92 8.63
CA LEU A 294 -3.99 0.18 7.81
C LEU A 294 -4.86 1.17 8.60
N ASP A 295 -5.75 0.68 9.48
CA ASP A 295 -6.58 1.53 10.37
C ASP A 295 -5.73 2.37 11.34
N ALA A 296 -4.58 1.83 11.77
CA ALA A 296 -3.62 2.52 12.61
C ALA A 296 -2.74 3.55 11.84
N GLY A 297 -2.92 3.67 10.52
CA GLY A 297 -2.05 4.51 9.68
C GLY A 297 -0.66 3.90 9.48
N GLU A 298 -0.54 2.58 9.62
CA GLU A 298 0.69 1.81 9.40
C GLU A 298 0.62 1.01 8.09
N VAL A 299 1.75 0.43 7.69
CA VAL A 299 1.80 -0.52 6.57
C VAL A 299 2.24 -1.89 7.08
N PHE A 300 1.43 -2.90 6.80
CA PHE A 300 1.86 -4.28 6.98
C PHE A 300 2.92 -4.62 5.92
N VAL A 301 4.13 -4.97 6.36
CA VAL A 301 5.21 -5.42 5.48
C VAL A 301 5.82 -6.73 5.98
N PRO A 302 6.20 -7.65 5.06
CA PRO A 302 6.75 -8.95 5.43
C PRO A 302 8.17 -8.85 6.01
N GLU A 303 8.91 -7.80 5.67
CA GLU A 303 10.28 -7.54 6.10
C GLU A 303 10.60 -6.04 5.98
N GLU A 304 11.81 -5.65 6.34
CA GLU A 304 12.29 -4.27 6.22
C GLU A 304 12.41 -3.85 4.73
N VAL A 305 11.82 -2.69 4.39
CA VAL A 305 11.80 -2.15 3.02
C VAL A 305 13.21 -1.90 2.47
N ASP A 306 14.14 -1.42 3.31
CA ASP A 306 15.52 -1.21 2.89
C ASP A 306 16.23 -2.51 2.49
N ALA A 307 15.87 -3.63 3.14
CA ALA A 307 16.42 -4.93 2.78
C ALA A 307 15.87 -5.39 1.42
N MET A 308 14.58 -5.18 1.16
CA MET A 308 13.99 -5.43 -0.16
C MET A 308 14.66 -4.60 -1.24
N ARG A 309 14.79 -3.27 -1.04
CA ARG A 309 15.38 -2.37 -2.04
C ARG A 309 16.81 -2.76 -2.40
N ARG A 310 17.61 -3.16 -1.40
CA ARG A 310 18.97 -3.68 -1.65
C ARG A 310 18.95 -4.94 -2.51
N ARG A 311 18.09 -5.92 -2.20
CA ARG A 311 18.00 -7.14 -3.01
C ARG A 311 17.50 -6.87 -4.42
N TYR A 312 16.52 -5.97 -4.58
CA TYR A 312 16.08 -5.51 -5.89
C TYR A 312 17.24 -4.95 -6.70
N GLU A 313 18.04 -4.04 -6.13
CA GLU A 313 19.19 -3.44 -6.79
C GLU A 313 20.29 -4.46 -7.16
N GLU A 314 20.54 -5.44 -6.29
CA GLU A 314 21.49 -6.52 -6.55
C GLU A 314 21.01 -7.45 -7.68
N GLU A 315 19.72 -7.80 -7.67
CA GLU A 315 19.14 -8.79 -8.57
C GLU A 315 18.64 -8.21 -9.90
N ARG A 316 18.36 -6.90 -9.97
CA ARG A 316 17.91 -6.26 -11.22
C ARG A 316 18.96 -6.31 -12.33
N GLN A 317 20.23 -6.52 -11.97
CA GLN A 317 21.32 -6.71 -12.92
C GLN A 317 21.27 -8.08 -13.62
N ASN A 318 20.53 -9.05 -13.07
CA ASN A 318 20.41 -10.38 -13.63
C ASN A 318 19.23 -10.46 -14.59
N TYR A 319 19.50 -10.66 -15.88
CA TYR A 319 18.48 -10.83 -16.91
C TYR A 319 17.62 -12.08 -16.65
N LEU A 320 16.33 -11.87 -16.41
CA LEU A 320 15.35 -12.93 -16.19
C LEU A 320 13.94 -12.44 -16.56
N PRO A 321 13.57 -12.48 -17.85
CA PRO A 321 12.25 -12.08 -18.29
C PRO A 321 11.15 -12.94 -17.68
N ARG A 322 10.17 -12.29 -17.04
CA ARG A 322 9.04 -12.98 -16.42
C ARG A 322 7.80 -12.11 -16.38
N LEU A 323 6.65 -12.76 -16.45
CA LEU A 323 5.37 -12.19 -16.07
C LEU A 323 5.18 -12.41 -14.57
N THR A 324 4.89 -11.34 -13.85
CA THR A 324 4.67 -11.31 -12.40
C THR A 324 3.18 -11.11 -12.10
N LEU A 325 2.68 -11.73 -11.04
CA LEU A 325 1.32 -11.55 -10.49
C LEU A 325 1.42 -11.12 -9.03
N ASN A 326 0.73 -10.04 -8.70
CA ASN A 326 0.62 -9.49 -7.35
C ASN A 326 -0.80 -8.99 -7.07
N TRP A 327 -1.08 -8.71 -5.81
CA TRP A 327 -2.34 -8.11 -5.38
C TRP A 327 -2.10 -6.82 -4.59
N ILE A 328 -2.81 -5.76 -4.97
CA ILE A 328 -2.95 -4.54 -4.16
C ILE A 328 -4.13 -4.79 -3.22
N VAL A 329 -3.86 -5.01 -1.94
CA VAL A 329 -4.89 -5.26 -0.92
C VAL A 329 -5.33 -3.93 -0.32
N PHE A 330 -6.63 -3.78 -0.06
CA PHE A 330 -7.16 -2.61 0.63
C PHE A 330 -8.29 -3.01 1.59
N ALA A 331 -8.43 -2.22 2.65
CA ALA A 331 -9.46 -2.37 3.67
C ALA A 331 -10.49 -1.25 3.53
N VAL A 332 -11.77 -1.60 3.53
CA VAL A 332 -12.88 -0.65 3.43
C VAL A 332 -13.96 -0.97 4.46
N GLU A 333 -14.70 0.03 4.96
CA GLU A 333 -15.80 -0.24 5.89
C GLU A 333 -16.77 -1.27 5.28
N ARG A 334 -17.10 -2.31 6.06
CA ARG A 334 -17.85 -3.48 5.59
C ARG A 334 -19.18 -3.08 4.96
N GLY A 335 -19.47 -3.64 3.79
CA GLY A 335 -20.75 -3.45 3.10
C GLY A 335 -20.92 -2.10 2.40
N THR A 336 -19.86 -1.28 2.31
CA THR A 336 -19.91 0.00 1.59
C THR A 336 -19.68 -0.12 0.08
N LEU A 337 -19.03 -1.21 -0.38
CA LEU A 337 -18.77 -1.48 -1.80
C LEU A 337 -19.87 -2.30 -2.51
N GLN A 338 -21.10 -2.29 -2.00
CA GLN A 338 -22.21 -3.05 -2.60
C GLN A 338 -22.97 -2.23 -3.66
N GLY A 339 -22.88 -2.64 -4.95
CA GLY A 339 -23.80 -2.21 -6.02
C GLY A 339 -23.17 -1.51 -7.24
N GLU A 340 -23.84 -1.64 -8.39
CA GLU A 340 -23.49 -1.22 -9.77
C GLU A 340 -23.11 0.27 -9.97
N HIS A 341 -21.99 0.75 -9.42
CA HIS A 341 -21.70 2.20 -9.44
C HIS A 341 -20.38 2.62 -10.09
N ALA A 342 -19.37 1.76 -10.13
CA ALA A 342 -18.19 2.04 -10.95
C ALA A 342 -18.37 1.38 -12.32
N ASP A 343 -18.32 2.16 -13.40
CA ASP A 343 -18.04 1.59 -14.72
C ASP A 343 -16.68 0.89 -14.63
N PRO A 344 -16.63 -0.44 -14.82
CA PRO A 344 -15.41 -1.22 -14.68
C PRO A 344 -14.26 -0.63 -15.51
N GLN A 345 -14.53 -0.18 -16.74
CA GLN A 345 -13.50 0.35 -17.61
C GLN A 345 -12.97 1.69 -17.11
N LEU A 346 -13.88 2.61 -16.74
CA LEU A 346 -13.47 3.93 -16.24
C LEU A 346 -12.66 3.84 -14.94
N LEU A 347 -13.01 2.89 -14.06
CA LEU A 347 -12.25 2.67 -12.83
C LEU A 347 -10.83 2.20 -13.13
N LEU A 348 -10.65 1.21 -14.03
CA LEU A 348 -9.30 0.75 -14.39
C LEU A 348 -8.50 1.86 -15.08
N ASP A 349 -9.14 2.61 -15.98
CA ASP A 349 -8.49 3.73 -16.68
C ASP A 349 -8.03 4.83 -15.71
N ALA A 350 -8.74 5.04 -14.60
CA ALA A 350 -8.37 6.00 -13.56
C ALA A 350 -7.32 5.45 -12.57
N MET A 351 -7.32 4.14 -12.30
CA MET A 351 -6.35 3.52 -11.39
C MET A 351 -4.97 3.34 -12.04
N MET A 352 -4.93 3.04 -13.34
CA MET A 352 -3.69 2.72 -14.04
C MET A 352 -2.62 3.83 -13.92
N PRO A 353 -2.92 5.13 -14.13
CA PRO A 353 -1.92 6.19 -14.02
C PRO A 353 -1.25 6.26 -12.64
N VAL A 354 -2.02 6.06 -11.57
CA VAL A 354 -1.50 6.07 -10.19
C VAL A 354 -0.55 4.89 -9.97
N ILE A 355 -0.92 3.72 -10.48
CA ILE A 355 -0.10 2.50 -10.38
C ILE A 355 1.18 2.65 -11.20
N GLU A 356 1.08 3.12 -12.45
CA GLU A 356 2.24 3.35 -13.30
C GLU A 356 3.19 4.38 -12.70
N GLN A 357 2.69 5.50 -12.20
CA GLN A 357 3.51 6.51 -11.52
C GLN A 357 4.22 5.93 -10.29
N SER A 358 3.50 5.15 -9.49
CA SER A 358 4.04 4.52 -8.27
C SER A 358 5.10 3.47 -8.58
N MET A 359 4.86 2.62 -9.58
CA MET A 359 5.79 1.58 -9.99
C MET A 359 7.03 2.15 -10.67
N ASN A 360 6.87 3.11 -11.59
CA ASN A 360 7.99 3.75 -12.31
C ASN A 360 8.94 4.52 -11.37
N ALA A 361 8.46 4.94 -10.20
CA ALA A 361 9.30 5.58 -9.19
C ALA A 361 10.24 4.61 -8.47
N GLU A 362 9.92 3.31 -8.44
CA GLU A 362 10.61 2.33 -7.58
C GLU A 362 11.24 1.16 -8.36
N ILE A 363 10.66 0.74 -9.49
CA ILE A 363 11.15 -0.41 -10.28
C ILE A 363 11.14 -0.17 -11.79
N ASP A 364 11.99 -0.93 -12.48
CA ASP A 364 12.00 -1.07 -13.93
C ASP A 364 11.02 -2.20 -14.30
N TYR A 365 9.96 -1.89 -15.05
CA TYR A 365 9.01 -2.88 -15.54
C TYR A 365 8.57 -2.57 -16.98
N GLY A 366 7.98 -3.56 -17.64
CA GLY A 366 7.44 -3.47 -18.99
C GLY A 366 5.95 -3.12 -18.98
N GLU A 367 5.12 -3.97 -19.58
CA GLU A 367 3.67 -3.73 -19.61
C GLU A 367 3.02 -4.15 -18.28
N ALA A 368 2.10 -3.32 -17.76
CA ALA A 368 1.24 -3.64 -16.64
C ALA A 368 -0.21 -3.88 -17.09
N THR A 369 -0.93 -4.71 -16.35
CA THR A 369 -2.35 -4.99 -16.53
C THR A 369 -2.99 -5.11 -15.16
N ILE A 370 -4.06 -4.37 -14.93
CA ILE A 370 -4.86 -4.44 -13.71
C ILE A 370 -6.22 -5.04 -14.00
N PHE A 371 -6.80 -5.67 -12.98
CA PHE A 371 -8.11 -6.28 -13.03
C PHE A 371 -9.04 -5.58 -12.04
N GLN A 372 -10.34 -5.82 -12.17
CA GLN A 372 -11.32 -5.19 -11.29
C GLN A 372 -11.01 -5.46 -9.81
N PRO A 373 -11.22 -4.47 -8.92
CA PRO A 373 -11.23 -4.74 -7.50
C PRO A 373 -12.34 -5.75 -7.18
N GLU A 374 -12.00 -6.80 -6.44
CA GLU A 374 -12.92 -7.85 -6.02
C GLU A 374 -12.72 -8.17 -4.53
N PRO A 375 -13.71 -8.81 -3.86
CA PRO A 375 -13.51 -9.36 -2.53
C PRO A 375 -12.28 -10.27 -2.48
N LEU A 376 -11.52 -10.22 -1.38
CA LEU A 376 -10.17 -10.78 -1.25
C LEU A 376 -9.99 -12.18 -1.89
N TRP A 377 -10.79 -13.16 -1.49
CA TRP A 377 -10.65 -14.55 -1.95
C TRP A 377 -11.03 -14.72 -3.42
N GLN A 378 -12.00 -13.95 -3.91
CA GLN A 378 -12.38 -13.95 -5.33
C GLN A 378 -11.26 -13.36 -6.18
N SER A 379 -10.67 -12.23 -5.74
CA SER A 379 -9.55 -11.57 -6.40
C SER A 379 -8.32 -12.50 -6.56
N PHE A 380 -8.05 -13.35 -5.56
CA PHE A 380 -6.97 -14.35 -5.65
C PHE A 380 -7.25 -15.40 -6.72
N ALA A 381 -8.48 -15.91 -6.79
CA ALA A 381 -8.88 -16.88 -7.80
C ALA A 381 -8.84 -16.27 -9.21
N THR A 382 -9.47 -15.11 -9.41
CA THR A 382 -9.49 -14.38 -10.68
C THR A 382 -8.08 -14.04 -11.15
N GLY A 383 -7.26 -13.42 -10.30
CA GLY A 383 -5.89 -13.05 -10.64
C GLY A 383 -5.03 -14.26 -11.04
N THR A 384 -5.15 -15.37 -10.32
CA THR A 384 -4.40 -16.60 -10.63
C THR A 384 -4.86 -17.21 -11.96
N GLN A 385 -6.17 -17.27 -12.20
CA GLN A 385 -6.75 -17.78 -13.43
C GLN A 385 -6.28 -16.96 -14.64
N GLU A 386 -6.44 -15.64 -14.57
CA GLU A 386 -6.07 -14.74 -15.66
C GLU A 386 -4.56 -14.81 -15.96
N TYR A 387 -3.72 -14.92 -14.93
CA TYR A 387 -2.28 -15.10 -15.09
C TYR A 387 -1.95 -16.39 -15.85
N ASN A 388 -2.52 -17.50 -15.37
CA ASN A 388 -2.29 -18.83 -15.92
C ASN A 388 -2.75 -18.91 -17.39
N VAL A 389 -3.94 -18.38 -17.69
CA VAL A 389 -4.50 -18.32 -19.04
C VAL A 389 -3.64 -17.45 -19.95
N LYS A 390 -3.31 -16.21 -19.54
CA LYS A 390 -2.49 -15.29 -20.35
C LYS A 390 -1.13 -15.90 -20.70
N ARG A 391 -0.49 -16.56 -19.72
CA ARG A 391 0.79 -17.25 -19.92
C ARG A 391 0.68 -18.42 -20.89
N LEU A 392 -0.34 -19.28 -20.73
CA LEU A 392 -0.58 -20.40 -21.64
C LEU A 392 -0.87 -19.91 -23.06
N MET A 393 -1.78 -18.95 -23.22
CA MET A 393 -2.16 -18.40 -24.52
C MET A 393 -0.99 -17.80 -25.27
N PHE A 394 -0.10 -17.09 -24.58
CA PHE A 394 1.14 -16.57 -25.16
C PHE A 394 2.02 -17.71 -25.70
N CYS A 395 2.27 -18.75 -24.90
CA CYS A 395 3.06 -19.90 -25.31
C CYS A 395 2.43 -20.66 -26.48
N LEU A 396 1.13 -20.94 -26.43
CA LEU A 396 0.43 -21.68 -27.49
C LEU A 396 0.40 -20.89 -28.80
N SER A 397 0.19 -19.56 -28.74
CA SER A 397 0.21 -18.70 -29.93
C SER A 397 1.57 -18.71 -30.63
N TYR A 398 2.66 -18.78 -29.87
CA TYR A 398 4.02 -18.90 -30.41
C TYR A 398 4.27 -20.29 -31.03
N LEU A 399 3.84 -21.35 -30.35
CA LEU A 399 4.00 -22.73 -30.84
C LEU A 399 3.17 -23.01 -32.09
N GLU A 400 1.93 -22.51 -32.15
CA GLU A 400 1.09 -22.65 -33.33
C GLU A 400 1.74 -22.03 -34.58
N LYS A 401 2.35 -20.85 -34.43
CA LYS A 401 3.04 -20.17 -35.54
C LYS A 401 4.34 -20.84 -35.97
N SER A 402 5.01 -21.55 -35.07
CA SER A 402 6.35 -22.11 -35.31
C SER A 402 6.31 -23.55 -35.79
N ILE A 403 5.52 -24.41 -35.15
CA ILE A 403 5.47 -25.86 -35.42
C ILE A 403 4.05 -26.42 -35.57
N GLY A 404 3.02 -25.65 -35.20
CA GLY A 404 1.62 -26.09 -35.13
C GLY A 404 1.31 -26.89 -33.86
N LEU A 405 0.15 -26.68 -33.26
CA LEU A 405 -0.24 -27.31 -31.99
C LEU A 405 -0.39 -28.84 -32.09
N ASN A 406 -0.67 -29.38 -33.29
CA ASN A 406 -0.72 -30.83 -33.53
C ASN A 406 0.63 -31.53 -33.24
N ALA A 407 1.74 -30.78 -33.24
CA ALA A 407 3.07 -31.28 -32.92
C ALA A 407 3.42 -31.14 -31.43
N VAL A 408 2.47 -30.70 -30.58
CA VAL A 408 2.69 -30.41 -29.16
C VAL A 408 1.96 -31.40 -28.27
N ARG A 409 2.62 -31.84 -27.20
CA ARG A 409 2.00 -32.56 -26.07
C ARG A 409 2.39 -31.91 -24.74
N ALA A 410 1.55 -32.09 -23.73
CA ALA A 410 1.78 -31.57 -22.39
C ALA A 410 2.18 -32.68 -21.42
N GLU A 411 3.20 -32.41 -20.61
CA GLU A 411 3.55 -33.17 -19.41
C GLU A 411 3.38 -32.26 -18.19
N VAL A 412 2.75 -32.78 -17.13
CA VAL A 412 2.41 -32.01 -15.94
C VAL A 412 2.93 -32.72 -14.70
N GLU A 413 3.66 -31.98 -13.85
CA GLU A 413 4.29 -32.48 -12.62
C GLU A 413 3.93 -31.56 -11.45
N TYR A 414 3.47 -32.11 -10.32
CA TYR A 414 3.27 -31.29 -9.13
C TYR A 414 4.62 -30.93 -8.48
N ARG A 415 4.85 -29.64 -8.22
CA ARG A 415 6.04 -29.15 -7.51
C ARG A 415 5.66 -28.53 -6.17
N PRO A 416 5.76 -29.28 -5.06
CA PRO A 416 5.35 -28.80 -3.74
C PRO A 416 6.08 -27.52 -3.31
N GLN A 417 7.37 -27.38 -3.63
CA GLN A 417 8.15 -26.19 -3.25
C GLN A 417 7.67 -24.92 -3.96
N ALA A 418 7.11 -25.06 -5.16
CA ALA A 418 6.54 -23.95 -5.91
C ALA A 418 5.05 -23.74 -5.59
N SER A 419 4.39 -24.71 -4.95
CA SER A 419 2.92 -24.80 -4.83
C SER A 419 2.23 -24.57 -6.18
N ALA A 420 2.71 -25.30 -7.19
CA ALA A 420 2.29 -25.14 -8.57
C ALA A 420 2.38 -26.48 -9.32
N TRP A 421 1.59 -26.58 -10.40
CA TRP A 421 1.78 -27.62 -11.41
C TRP A 421 2.79 -27.13 -12.43
N TRP A 422 3.88 -27.85 -12.62
CA TRP A 422 4.86 -27.55 -13.64
C TRP A 422 4.40 -28.12 -14.97
N LEU A 423 3.98 -27.25 -15.89
CA LEU A 423 3.58 -27.60 -17.24
C LEU A 423 4.82 -27.57 -18.14
N SER A 424 5.07 -28.68 -18.84
CA SER A 424 6.08 -28.79 -19.88
C SER A 424 5.41 -29.09 -21.21
N LEU A 425 5.62 -28.22 -22.20
CA LEU A 425 5.17 -28.44 -23.57
C LEU A 425 6.31 -29.05 -24.36
N LEU A 426 6.06 -30.21 -24.94
CA LEU A 426 7.07 -31.03 -25.61
C LEU A 426 6.65 -31.28 -27.05
N HIS A 427 7.64 -31.45 -27.92
CA HIS A 427 7.43 -31.86 -29.29
C HIS A 427 7.05 -33.35 -29.35
N THR A 428 5.99 -33.70 -30.09
CA THR A 428 5.41 -35.06 -30.07
C THR A 428 6.32 -36.13 -30.67
N ARG A 429 7.21 -35.77 -31.60
CA ARG A 429 8.03 -36.73 -32.37
C ARG A 429 9.21 -37.29 -31.58
N ASP A 430 9.90 -36.44 -30.84
CA ASP A 430 11.19 -36.71 -30.19
C ASP A 430 11.16 -36.40 -28.68
N GLY A 431 10.10 -35.77 -28.19
CA GLY A 431 9.97 -35.39 -26.78
C GLY A 431 10.84 -34.19 -26.40
N GLU A 432 11.33 -33.42 -27.38
CA GLU A 432 12.13 -32.22 -27.11
C GLU A 432 11.31 -31.19 -26.33
N SER A 433 11.93 -30.57 -25.32
CA SER A 433 11.29 -29.52 -24.54
C SER A 433 11.19 -28.23 -25.34
N LEU A 434 9.96 -27.78 -25.57
CA LEU A 434 9.67 -26.53 -26.30
C LEU A 434 9.64 -25.35 -25.32
N THR A 435 8.93 -25.52 -24.21
CA THR A 435 8.85 -24.54 -23.13
C THR A 435 8.30 -25.19 -21.87
N SER A 436 8.56 -24.59 -20.72
CA SER A 436 7.96 -25.04 -19.47
C SER A 436 7.73 -23.89 -18.50
N PHE A 437 6.69 -24.00 -17.69
CA PHE A 437 6.35 -22.98 -16.72
C PHE A 437 5.46 -23.49 -15.59
N ALA A 438 5.44 -22.74 -14.49
CA ALA A 438 4.52 -22.96 -13.38
C ALA A 438 3.10 -22.52 -13.76
N TRP A 439 2.17 -23.45 -13.62
CA TRP A 439 0.73 -23.23 -13.51
C TRP A 439 0.40 -23.05 -12.02
N LEU A 440 0.11 -21.81 -11.65
CA LEU A 440 -0.04 -21.41 -10.25
C LEU A 440 -1.33 -21.98 -9.65
N ILE A 441 -1.27 -22.37 -8.39
CA ILE A 441 -2.45 -22.67 -7.58
C ILE A 441 -2.88 -21.38 -6.87
N SER A 442 -4.19 -21.11 -6.82
CA SER A 442 -4.71 -19.91 -6.16
C SER A 442 -4.26 -19.87 -4.70
N PRO A 443 -3.71 -18.74 -4.21
CA PRO A 443 -3.41 -18.56 -2.80
C PRO A 443 -4.67 -18.74 -1.94
N ASP A 444 -4.57 -19.54 -0.89
CA ASP A 444 -5.63 -19.80 0.08
C ASP A 444 -5.00 -20.37 1.39
N LEU A 445 -5.78 -20.44 2.47
CA LEU A 445 -5.44 -21.19 3.69
C LEU A 445 -5.32 -22.70 3.44
N ALA A 446 -6.02 -23.20 2.42
CA ALA A 446 -6.02 -24.59 1.96
C ALA A 446 -6.07 -24.63 0.42
N PRO A 447 -4.93 -24.40 -0.27
CA PRO A 447 -4.89 -24.36 -1.73
C PRO A 447 -5.43 -25.64 -2.37
N ASP A 448 -6.31 -25.50 -3.37
CA ASP A 448 -6.91 -26.62 -4.09
C ASP A 448 -6.11 -26.97 -5.34
N ARG A 449 -5.19 -27.92 -5.17
CA ARG A 449 -4.34 -28.42 -6.27
C ARG A 449 -5.14 -29.17 -7.34
N ASP A 450 -6.24 -29.82 -6.96
CA ASP A 450 -7.01 -30.67 -7.87
C ASP A 450 -7.86 -29.79 -8.78
N ALA A 451 -8.49 -28.75 -8.23
CA ALA A 451 -9.18 -27.74 -9.02
C ALA A 451 -8.25 -27.05 -10.03
N ALA A 452 -7.02 -26.70 -9.62
CA ALA A 452 -6.03 -26.11 -10.53
C ALA A 452 -5.63 -27.06 -11.67
N LEU A 453 -5.50 -28.36 -11.39
CA LEU A 453 -5.21 -29.38 -12.41
C LEU A 453 -6.38 -29.60 -13.38
N VAL A 454 -7.62 -29.60 -12.87
CA VAL A 454 -8.83 -29.69 -13.70
C VAL A 454 -8.89 -28.52 -14.66
N GLN A 455 -8.70 -27.29 -14.18
CA GLN A 455 -8.68 -26.08 -15.01
C GLN A 455 -7.60 -26.17 -16.12
N LEU A 456 -6.38 -26.60 -15.76
CA LEU A 456 -5.31 -26.80 -16.74
C LEU A 456 -5.69 -27.85 -17.79
N SER A 457 -6.27 -28.97 -17.35
CA SER A 457 -6.66 -30.08 -18.23
C SER A 457 -7.76 -29.66 -19.21
N GLU A 458 -8.77 -28.93 -18.74
CA GLU A 458 -9.86 -28.41 -19.57
C GLU A 458 -9.35 -27.44 -20.63
N LEU A 459 -8.43 -26.54 -20.27
CA LEU A 459 -7.83 -25.60 -21.22
C LEU A 459 -6.97 -26.31 -22.26
N LEU A 460 -6.11 -27.24 -21.86
CA LEU A 460 -5.31 -28.02 -22.82
C LEU A 460 -6.21 -28.82 -23.78
N GLN A 461 -7.32 -29.37 -23.28
CA GLN A 461 -8.30 -30.08 -24.11
C GLN A 461 -8.98 -29.16 -25.13
N GLN A 462 -9.29 -27.91 -24.76
CA GLN A 462 -9.87 -26.93 -25.70
C GLN A 462 -8.93 -26.62 -26.88
N PHE A 463 -7.61 -26.72 -26.67
CA PHE A 463 -6.59 -26.56 -27.72
C PHE A 463 -6.16 -27.88 -28.38
N GLU A 464 -6.87 -28.98 -28.11
CA GLU A 464 -6.56 -30.33 -28.63
C GLU A 464 -5.14 -30.83 -28.27
N ILE A 465 -4.56 -30.30 -27.18
CA ILE A 465 -3.22 -30.71 -26.72
C ILE A 465 -3.36 -31.93 -25.81
N SER A 466 -2.78 -33.05 -26.25
CA SER A 466 -2.75 -34.25 -25.43
C SER A 466 -1.93 -34.04 -24.16
N MET A 467 -2.51 -34.37 -23.00
CA MET A 467 -1.84 -34.34 -21.71
C MET A 467 -1.51 -35.77 -21.28
N VAL A 468 -0.24 -36.03 -20.99
CA VAL A 468 0.20 -37.28 -20.36
C VAL A 468 -0.35 -37.32 -18.93
N PRO A 469 -0.71 -38.51 -18.38
CA PRO A 469 -1.16 -38.61 -16.99
C PRO A 469 -0.22 -37.84 -16.04
N PRO A 470 -0.77 -36.91 -15.23
CA PRO A 470 0.03 -36.03 -14.40
C PRO A 470 0.81 -36.84 -13.37
N ARG A 471 2.05 -36.43 -13.09
CA ARG A 471 2.88 -37.04 -12.05
C ARG A 471 2.73 -36.24 -10.77
N ASP A 472 2.12 -36.85 -9.77
CA ASP A 472 2.16 -36.36 -8.39
C ASP A 472 3.25 -37.12 -7.65
N LEU A 473 4.40 -36.49 -7.40
CA LEU A 473 5.53 -37.13 -6.72
C LEU A 473 5.27 -37.39 -5.22
N LEU A 474 4.09 -37.04 -4.71
CA LEU A 474 3.64 -37.35 -3.34
C LEU A 474 2.88 -38.68 -3.22
N HIS A 475 2.54 -39.36 -4.34
CA HIS A 475 1.78 -40.61 -4.37
C HIS A 475 2.41 -41.71 -5.21
#